data_AF-A0A359E3T9-F1
#
_entry.id   AF-A0A359E3T9-F1
#
_cell.length_a   1.000
_cell.length_b   1.000
_cell.length_c   1.000
_cell.angle_alpha   90.00
_cell.angle_beta   90.00
_cell.angle_gamma   90.00
#
_symmetry.space_group_name_H-M   'P 1'
#
loop_
_entity.id
_entity.type
_entity.pdbx_description
1 polymer ?
#
loop_
_entity_poly.entity_id
_entity_poly.type
_entity_poly.pdbx_seq_one_letter_code
_entity_poly.pdbx_strand_id
1 'polypeptide(L)'
;GGYTLPSDLSTVMYVELVSPDGKVAKRELIKIEEGRGQGTLTFEDVDKSTGTYQLRAYTKWGLNFGESYAFKKPIQILNPDGSTGIASKSEEFDLQFFPESGHLVNELSTTLAFKSIGEDGLGHNIEGTIYSENGQPVTDFS
;
A
#
# COMPACT_ATOMS: atom_id res chain seq x y z
N GLY A 1 -21.40 -21.79 12.96
CA GLY A 1 -20.11 -22.16 13.56
C GLY A 1 -19.00 -21.76 12.63
N GLY A 2 -18.03 -20.98 13.11
CA GLY A 2 -16.91 -20.47 12.32
C GLY A 2 -16.25 -19.32 13.09
N TYR A 3 -15.31 -19.68 13.96
CA TYR A 3 -14.67 -18.80 14.92
C TYR A 3 -13.67 -17.86 14.25
N THR A 4 -14.01 -16.58 14.11
CA THR A 4 -13.03 -15.48 13.98
C THR A 4 -12.87 -14.80 15.34
N LEU A 5 -12.74 -15.58 16.41
CA LEU A 5 -12.34 -15.03 17.70
C LEU A 5 -10.84 -14.76 17.65
N PRO A 6 -10.40 -13.53 17.96
CA PRO A 6 -8.99 -13.23 18.14
C PRO A 6 -8.36 -14.20 19.13
N SER A 7 -7.22 -14.80 18.79
CA SER A 7 -6.53 -15.68 19.74
C SER A 7 -5.79 -14.87 20.80
N ASP A 8 -5.79 -15.32 22.06
CA ASP A 8 -5.06 -14.72 23.18
C ASP A 8 -3.51 -14.80 23.07
N LEU A 9 -2.98 -15.33 21.96
CA LEU A 9 -1.56 -15.67 21.81
C LEU A 9 -0.65 -14.44 21.59
N SER A 10 -1.16 -13.35 21.00
CA SER A 10 -0.37 -12.13 20.75
C SER A 10 -0.91 -10.94 21.53
N THR A 11 -0.23 -10.60 22.62
CA THR A 11 -0.60 -9.49 23.50
C THR A 11 0.00 -8.14 23.05
N VAL A 12 0.92 -8.15 22.08
CA VAL A 12 1.66 -6.97 21.60
C VAL A 12 1.85 -7.01 20.09
N MET A 13 1.53 -5.90 19.43
CA MET A 13 1.83 -5.60 18.03
C MET A 13 2.99 -4.61 17.97
N TYR A 14 3.99 -4.91 17.15
CA TYR A 14 5.08 -4.02 16.82
C TYR A 14 4.66 -3.20 15.62
N VAL A 15 4.72 -1.88 15.73
CA VAL A 15 4.49 -0.96 14.61
C VAL A 15 5.79 -0.19 14.37
N GLU A 16 6.35 -0.36 13.19
CA GLU A 16 7.61 0.26 12.80
C GLU A 16 7.42 1.19 11.61
N LEU A 17 8.07 2.34 11.68
CA LEU A 17 8.31 3.19 10.53
C LEU A 17 9.74 2.93 10.06
N VAL A 18 9.87 2.49 8.81
CA VAL A 18 11.15 2.20 8.17
C VAL A 18 11.46 3.30 7.17
N SER A 19 12.66 3.87 7.25
CA SER A 19 13.14 4.94 6.36
C SER A 19 13.52 4.40 4.97
N PRO A 20 13.69 5.29 3.96
CA PRO A 20 14.04 4.89 2.59
C PRO A 20 15.35 4.07 2.50
N ASP A 21 16.29 4.28 3.42
CA ASP A 21 17.53 3.51 3.52
C ASP A 21 17.37 2.15 4.23
N GLY A 22 16.14 1.76 4.56
CA GLY A 22 15.78 0.49 5.17
C GLY A 22 15.97 0.43 6.69
N LYS A 23 16.36 1.52 7.34
CA LYS A 23 16.52 1.55 8.80
C LYS A 23 15.17 1.71 9.51
N VAL A 24 15.04 1.13 10.70
CA VAL A 24 13.88 1.38 11.55
C VAL A 24 14.05 2.77 12.15
N ALA A 25 13.31 3.74 11.61
CA ALA A 25 13.32 5.12 12.07
C ALA A 25 12.56 5.29 13.39
N LYS A 26 11.46 4.54 13.57
CA LYS A 26 10.70 4.52 14.83
C LYS A 26 10.00 3.18 15.03
N ARG A 27 9.82 2.80 16.29
CA ARG A 27 9.07 1.60 16.70
C ARG A 27 8.17 1.93 17.88
N GLU A 28 6.90 1.57 17.77
CA GLU A 28 5.91 1.64 18.83
C GLU A 28 5.38 0.24 19.16
N LEU A 29 5.13 -0.01 20.44
CA LEU A 29 4.55 -1.27 20.91
C LEU A 29 3.09 -1.01 21.28
N ILE A 30 2.18 -1.60 20.53
CA ILE A 30 0.74 -1.48 20.75
C ILE A 30 0.25 -2.72 21.47
N LYS A 31 -0.32 -2.55 22.66
CA LYS A 31 -1.00 -3.64 23.37
C LYS A 31 -2.24 -4.05 22.58
N ILE A 32 -2.41 -5.35 22.40
CA ILE A 32 -3.59 -5.93 21.77
C ILE A 32 -4.53 -6.44 22.86
N GLU A 33 -5.78 -5.98 22.83
CA GLU A 33 -6.88 -6.44 23.67
C GLU A 33 -8.02 -6.88 22.76
N GLU A 34 -8.50 -8.12 22.92
CA GLU A 34 -9.53 -8.72 22.05
C GLU A 34 -9.23 -8.58 20.55
N GLY A 35 -7.97 -8.80 20.16
CA GLY A 35 -7.52 -8.71 18.76
C GLY A 35 -7.40 -7.30 18.19
N ARG A 36 -7.60 -6.27 19.01
CA ARG A 36 -7.53 -4.86 18.59
C ARG A 36 -6.49 -4.12 19.41
N GLY A 37 -5.84 -3.15 18.76
CA GLY A 37 -4.89 -2.26 19.42
C GLY A 37 -4.95 -0.89 18.76
N GLN A 38 -4.82 0.16 19.57
CA GLN A 38 -4.76 1.53 19.09
C GLN A 38 -3.46 2.17 19.55
N GLY A 39 -2.83 2.93 18.67
CA GLY A 39 -1.61 3.67 18.98
C GLY A 39 -1.42 4.83 18.02
N THR A 40 -0.47 5.69 18.37
CA THR A 40 -0.10 6.87 17.59
C THR A 40 1.41 6.83 17.39
N LEU A 41 1.86 7.12 16.16
CA LEU A 41 3.27 7.26 15.85
C LEU A 41 3.53 8.70 15.40
N THR A 42 4.36 9.42 16.17
CA THR A 42 4.75 10.80 15.85
C THR A 42 6.07 10.84 15.09
N PHE A 43 6.21 11.80 14.17
CA PHE A 43 7.39 12.01 13.33
C PHE A 43 8.37 13.05 13.89
N GLU A 44 8.24 13.42 15.17
CA GLU A 44 9.02 14.52 15.76
C GLU A 44 10.52 14.21 15.78
N ASP A 45 10.88 12.98 16.15
CA ASP A 45 12.28 12.52 16.29
C ASP A 45 12.73 11.59 15.13
N VAL A 46 12.03 11.65 14.00
CA VAL A 46 12.34 10.84 12.82
C VAL A 46 13.05 11.72 11.80
N ASP A 47 14.06 11.18 11.10
CA ASP A 47 14.59 11.84 9.91
C ASP A 47 13.43 12.08 8.93
N LYS A 48 13.20 13.33 8.56
CA LYS A 48 12.09 13.72 7.68
C LYS A 48 12.51 13.74 6.22
N SER A 49 13.74 13.34 5.90
CA SER A 49 14.26 13.35 4.53
C SER A 49 13.22 12.83 3.54
N THR A 50 13.05 13.58 2.44
CA THR A 50 12.08 13.25 1.40
C THR A 50 12.33 11.83 0.89
N GLY A 51 11.27 11.02 0.83
CA GLY A 51 11.36 9.67 0.28
C GLY A 51 10.20 8.78 0.69
N THR A 52 10.27 7.53 0.23
CA THR A 52 9.28 6.49 0.52
C THR A 52 9.66 5.74 1.78
N TYR A 53 8.90 5.97 2.85
CA TYR A 53 8.97 5.23 4.10
C TYR A 53 8.04 4.02 4.02
N GLN A 54 8.25 3.04 4.89
CA GLN A 54 7.39 1.88 4.98
C GLN A 54 6.88 1.71 6.41
N LEU A 55 5.56 1.75 6.58
CA LEU A 55 4.91 1.35 7.81
C LEU A 55 4.78 -0.18 7.85
N ARG A 56 5.34 -0.80 8.89
CA ARG A 56 5.27 -2.24 9.12
C ARG A 56 4.51 -2.51 10.42
N ALA A 57 3.59 -3.46 10.41
CA ALA A 57 2.94 -3.92 11.63
C ALA A 57 2.94 -5.45 11.70
N TYR A 58 3.40 -6.01 12.82
CA TYR A 58 3.51 -7.46 12.99
C TYR A 58 3.43 -7.86 14.47
N THR A 59 3.07 -9.12 14.71
CA THR A 59 3.24 -9.77 16.01
C THR A 59 4.39 -10.77 15.93
N LYS A 60 5.05 -11.06 17.06
CA LYS A 60 6.11 -12.09 17.09
C LYS A 60 5.60 -13.47 16.67
N TRP A 61 4.34 -13.79 16.97
CA TRP A 61 3.69 -15.00 16.47
C TRP A 61 3.50 -14.97 14.96
N GLY A 62 3.09 -13.84 14.37
CA GLY A 62 2.96 -13.69 12.92
C GLY A 62 4.28 -13.94 12.19
N LEU A 63 5.40 -13.50 12.75
CA LEU A 63 6.73 -13.77 12.18
C LEU A 63 7.11 -15.25 12.20
N ASN A 64 6.65 -16.03 13.19
CA ASN A 64 6.91 -17.48 13.26
C ASN A 64 6.19 -18.27 12.14
N PHE A 65 5.20 -17.67 11.48
CA PHE A 65 4.49 -18.25 10.33
C PHE A 65 4.97 -17.70 8.98
N GLY A 66 5.92 -16.75 8.98
CA GLY A 66 6.56 -16.20 7.77
C GLY A 66 6.47 -14.67 7.69
N GLU A 67 7.43 -14.03 7.00
CA GLU A 67 7.48 -12.56 6.86
C GLU A 67 6.29 -11.97 6.06
N SER A 68 5.53 -12.81 5.34
CA SER A 68 4.33 -12.41 4.60
C SER A 68 3.15 -12.01 5.49
N TYR A 69 3.20 -12.34 6.79
CA TYR A 69 2.17 -11.98 7.77
C TYR A 69 2.37 -10.59 8.38
N ALA A 70 3.50 -9.92 8.08
CA ALA A 70 3.67 -8.53 8.46
C ALA A 70 2.88 -7.64 7.49
N PHE A 71 2.00 -6.81 8.02
CA PHE A 71 1.40 -5.73 7.26
C PHE A 71 2.49 -4.75 6.82
N LYS A 72 2.45 -4.31 5.56
CA LYS A 72 3.41 -3.38 4.97
C LYS A 72 2.64 -2.35 4.16
N LYS A 73 2.86 -1.06 4.42
CA LYS A 73 2.26 0.04 3.64
C LYS A 73 3.31 1.12 3.35
N PRO A 74 3.57 1.49 2.09
CA PRO A 74 4.43 2.62 1.76
C PRO A 74 3.75 3.95 2.15
N ILE A 75 4.55 4.92 2.59
CA ILE A 75 4.14 6.29 2.92
C ILE A 75 5.19 7.23 2.33
N GLN A 76 4.78 8.15 1.47
CA GLN A 76 5.67 9.19 0.98
C GLN A 76 5.73 10.35 1.98
N ILE A 77 6.94 10.78 2.30
CA ILE A 77 7.20 11.99 3.08
C ILE A 77 7.87 12.99 2.14
N LEU A 78 7.28 14.19 2.05
CA LEU A 78 7.81 15.29 1.24
C LEU A 78 8.26 16.41 2.18
N ASN A 79 9.57 16.66 2.23
CA ASN A 79 10.10 17.86 2.87
C ASN A 79 10.12 19.00 1.86
N PRO A 80 9.35 20.08 2.08
CA PRO A 80 9.33 21.24 1.18
C PRO A 80 10.66 22.01 1.16
N ASP A 81 11.49 21.86 2.20
CA ASP A 81 12.79 22.53 2.33
C ASP A 81 13.98 21.69 1.82
N GLY A 82 13.73 20.43 1.43
CA GLY A 82 14.76 19.53 0.90
C GLY A 82 14.96 19.74 -0.59
N SER A 83 16.21 19.89 -1.04
CA SER A 83 16.55 20.06 -2.46
C SER A 83 15.88 18.97 -3.29
N THR A 84 14.94 19.40 -4.15
CA THR A 84 14.33 18.61 -5.21
C THR A 84 15.43 18.21 -6.19
N GLY A 85 16.01 17.02 -5.98
CA GLY A 85 16.59 16.29 -7.09
C GLY A 85 15.48 16.08 -8.09
N ILE A 86 15.52 16.81 -9.20
CA ILE A 86 14.61 16.64 -10.33
C ILE A 86 14.95 15.27 -10.95
N ALA A 87 14.49 14.20 -10.31
CA ALA A 87 14.15 13.00 -11.02
C ALA A 87 12.91 13.38 -11.84
N SER A 88 12.99 13.19 -13.16
CA SER A 88 11.84 13.28 -14.06
C SER A 88 10.67 12.58 -13.39
N LYS A 89 9.68 13.36 -12.93
CA LYS A 89 8.49 12.86 -12.28
C LYS A 89 7.76 12.02 -13.34
N SER A 90 8.00 10.71 -13.32
CA SER A 90 7.04 9.77 -13.87
C SER A 90 5.76 10.08 -13.13
N GLU A 91 4.70 10.47 -13.85
CA GLU A 91 3.37 10.50 -13.26
C GLU A 91 3.01 9.03 -12.97
N GLU A 92 3.50 8.53 -11.84
CA GLU A 92 3.24 7.17 -11.38
C GLU A 92 1.85 7.18 -10.76
N PHE A 93 0.94 6.43 -11.38
CA PHE A 93 -0.43 6.26 -10.90
C PHE A 93 -0.73 4.77 -10.77
N ASP A 94 -1.46 4.42 -9.72
CA ASP A 94 -2.01 3.08 -9.55
C ASP A 94 -3.23 2.94 -10.48
N LEU A 95 -3.20 1.95 -11.37
CA LEU A 95 -4.28 1.68 -12.32
C LEU A 95 -4.91 0.32 -12.04
N GLN A 96 -6.21 0.34 -11.77
CA GLN A 96 -7.00 -0.87 -11.52
C GLN A 96 -8.21 -0.93 -12.44
N PHE A 97 -8.50 -2.12 -12.97
CA PHE A 97 -9.66 -2.40 -13.82
C PHE A 97 -10.67 -3.26 -13.08
N PHE A 98 -11.95 -2.92 -13.24
CA PHE A 98 -13.07 -3.57 -12.56
C PHE A 98 -14.15 -3.97 -13.57
N PRO A 99 -14.50 -5.25 -13.68
CA PRO A 99 -15.66 -5.66 -14.46
C PRO A 99 -16.94 -5.20 -13.76
N GLU A 100 -17.82 -4.48 -14.48
CA GLU A 100 -19.06 -3.95 -13.90
C GLU A 100 -20.00 -5.06 -13.39
N SER A 101 -19.94 -6.25 -14.00
CA SER A 101 -20.69 -7.44 -13.58
C SER A 101 -20.10 -8.17 -12.38
N GLY A 102 -18.92 -7.74 -11.90
CA GLY A 102 -18.14 -8.41 -10.85
C GLY A 102 -17.30 -9.60 -11.33
N HIS A 103 -17.47 -10.05 -12.59
CA HIS A 103 -16.74 -11.18 -13.16
C HIS A 103 -16.25 -10.89 -14.57
N LEU A 104 -14.99 -11.23 -14.84
CA LEU A 104 -14.43 -11.26 -16.19
C LEU A 104 -14.49 -12.71 -16.71
N VAL A 105 -15.33 -12.96 -17.71
CA VAL A 105 -15.50 -14.29 -18.32
C VAL A 105 -14.90 -14.28 -19.72
N ASN A 106 -14.08 -15.28 -20.03
CA ASN A 106 -13.45 -15.39 -21.33
C ASN A 106 -14.49 -15.42 -22.47
N GLU A 107 -14.17 -14.78 -23.59
CA GLU A 107 -15.02 -14.68 -24.79
C GLU A 107 -16.35 -13.92 -24.65
N LEU A 108 -16.67 -13.38 -23.47
CA LEU A 108 -17.86 -12.56 -23.28
C LEU A 108 -17.49 -11.07 -23.23
N SER A 109 -18.05 -10.29 -24.16
CA SER A 109 -17.90 -8.84 -24.14
C SER A 109 -18.50 -8.25 -22.86
N THR A 110 -17.70 -7.52 -22.09
CA THR A 110 -18.13 -6.86 -20.85
C THR A 110 -17.51 -5.48 -20.75
N THR A 111 -18.19 -4.60 -20.01
CA THR A 111 -17.69 -3.26 -19.71
C THR A 111 -16.76 -3.33 -18.51
N LEU A 112 -15.60 -2.69 -18.65
CA LEU A 112 -14.65 -2.47 -17.57
C LEU A 112 -14.70 -1.01 -17.15
N ALA A 113 -14.89 -0.77 -15.86
CA ALA A 113 -14.54 0.50 -15.25
C ALA A 113 -13.04 0.49 -14.91
N PHE A 114 -12.42 1.66 -14.88
CA PHE A 114 -11.05 1.80 -14.39
C PHE A 114 -10.99 2.85 -13.29
N LYS A 115 -9.97 2.72 -12.45
CA LYS A 115 -9.63 3.68 -11.41
C LYS A 115 -8.14 3.95 -11.48
N SER A 116 -7.80 5.22 -11.61
CA SER A 116 -6.45 5.78 -11.63
C SER A 116 -6.25 6.63 -10.39
N ILE A 117 -5.22 6.34 -9.60
CA ILE A 117 -4.92 7.08 -8.37
C ILE A 117 -3.48 7.55 -8.40
N GLY A 118 -3.29 8.87 -8.34
CA GLY A 118 -1.98 9.49 -8.23
C GLY A 118 -1.37 9.27 -6.84
N GLU A 119 -0.09 9.62 -6.69
CA GLU A 119 0.63 9.54 -5.40
C GLU A 119 -0.02 10.37 -4.30
N ASP A 120 -0.77 11.41 -4.67
CA ASP A 120 -1.53 12.28 -3.78
C ASP A 120 -2.85 11.63 -3.29
N GLY A 121 -3.19 10.44 -3.78
CA GLY A 121 -4.43 9.74 -3.48
C GLY A 121 -5.64 10.26 -4.22
N LEU A 122 -5.48 11.24 -5.12
CA LEU A 122 -6.55 11.79 -5.94
C LEU A 122 -6.69 11.03 -7.27
N GLY A 123 -7.89 11.11 -7.83
CA GLY A 123 -8.16 10.57 -9.15
C GLY A 123 -7.46 11.39 -10.23
N HIS A 124 -6.76 10.72 -11.14
CA HIS A 124 -6.15 11.36 -12.31
C HIS A 124 -6.89 10.97 -13.59
N ASN A 125 -7.22 11.93 -14.45
CA ASN A 125 -7.76 11.59 -15.76
C ASN A 125 -6.65 10.98 -16.62
N ILE A 126 -6.85 9.76 -17.13
CA ILE A 126 -5.87 9.06 -17.95
C ILE A 126 -6.53 8.51 -19.20
N GLU A 127 -5.76 8.41 -20.27
CA GLU A 127 -6.17 7.79 -21.52
C GLU A 127 -5.12 6.75 -21.91
N GLY A 128 -5.54 5.64 -22.52
CA GLY A 128 -4.61 4.60 -22.91
C GLY A 128 -5.20 3.51 -23.81
N THR A 129 -4.32 2.62 -24.27
CA THR A 129 -4.67 1.48 -25.12
C THR A 129 -4.28 0.19 -24.41
N ILE A 130 -5.21 -0.76 -24.33
CA ILE A 130 -4.95 -2.11 -23.83
C ILE A 130 -4.40 -2.96 -24.97
N TYR A 131 -3.29 -3.66 -24.74
CA TYR A 131 -2.69 -4.57 -25.70
C TYR A 131 -2.83 -6.01 -25.22
N SER A 132 -2.98 -6.94 -26.18
CA SER A 132 -2.87 -8.37 -25.93
C SER A 132 -1.42 -8.78 -25.64
N GLU A 133 -1.22 -10.01 -25.17
CA GLU A 133 0.12 -10.57 -24.93
C GLU A 133 1.03 -10.53 -26.17
N ASN A 134 0.43 -10.56 -27.37
CA ASN A 134 1.15 -10.48 -28.65
C ASN A 134 1.43 -9.04 -29.12
N GLY A 135 1.14 -8.03 -28.29
CA GLY A 135 1.33 -6.61 -28.61
C GLY A 135 0.31 -6.03 -29.59
N GLN A 136 -0.80 -6.73 -29.87
CA GLN A 136 -1.89 -6.19 -30.69
C GLN A 136 -2.84 -5.34 -29.84
N PRO A 137 -3.26 -4.15 -30.30
CA PRO A 137 -4.22 -3.32 -29.58
C PRO A 137 -5.59 -4.02 -29.50
N VAL A 138 -6.19 -3.97 -28.32
CA VAL A 138 -7.49 -4.59 -27.99
C VAL A 138 -8.58 -3.52 -27.94
N THR A 139 -8.36 -2.45 -27.17
CA THR A 139 -9.30 -1.33 -27.03
C THR A 139 -8.58 -0.11 -26.46
N ASP A 140 -9.15 1.07 -26.70
CA ASP A 140 -8.78 2.31 -26.00
C ASP A 140 -9.69 2.53 -24.79
N PHE A 141 -9.22 3.31 -23.83
CA PHE A 141 -9.98 3.77 -22.66
C PHE A 141 -9.62 5.22 -22.30
N SER A 142 -10.58 5.94 -21.71
CA SER A 142 -10.51 7.35 -21.29
C SER A 142 -11.48 7.65 -20.16
#